data_AF-A0A4Z1E2C4-F1
#
_entry.id   AF-A0A4Z1E2C4-F1
#
_cell.length_a   1.000
_cell.length_b   1.000
_cell.length_c   1.000
_cell.angle_alpha   90.00
_cell.angle_beta   90.00
_cell.angle_gamma   90.00
#
_symmetry.space_group_name_H-M   'P 1'
#
loop_
_entity.id
_entity.type
_entity.pdbx_description
1 polymer ?
#
loop_
_entity_poly.entity_id
_entity_poly.type
_entity_poly.pdbx_seq_one_letter_code
_entity_poly.pdbx_strand_id
1 'polypeptide(L)'
;MSRGRGTIRVVGAGALIALGLTGCSAIGDAVSDATGQAACAVVTPIATDVGAQVQVVADQIELDPSGAITTLTALQERVDGAVDVTSGDIASALGTVSTRVGDLIAQAEQVRDGGVVDQATVDGIETSIVDGLTSLAGDCEAEGEQPSATP
;
A
#
# COMPACT_ATOMS: atom_id res chain seq x y z
N MET A 1 42.25 38.20 -44.30
CA MET A 1 43.52 37.79 -43.67
C MET A 1 43.30 37.62 -42.17
N SER A 2 43.97 36.62 -41.62
CA SER A 2 44.23 36.37 -40.19
C SER A 2 43.19 35.62 -39.35
N ARG A 3 43.64 34.43 -38.92
CA ARG A 3 43.11 33.55 -37.88
C ARG A 3 43.24 34.21 -36.50
N GLY A 4 42.33 33.88 -35.60
CA GLY A 4 42.50 34.04 -34.15
C GLY A 4 41.83 32.89 -33.42
N ARG A 5 42.57 31.82 -33.14
CA ARG A 5 42.20 30.76 -32.19
C ARG A 5 42.15 31.39 -30.79
N GLY A 6 40.96 31.55 -30.23
CA GLY A 6 40.75 31.94 -28.83
C GLY A 6 40.17 30.76 -28.05
N THR A 7 41.01 30.17 -27.21
CA THR A 7 40.71 29.14 -26.21
C THR A 7 39.42 29.41 -25.42
N ILE A 8 38.46 28.48 -25.52
CA ILE A 8 37.35 28.37 -24.58
C ILE A 8 37.93 27.90 -23.24
N ARG A 9 37.99 28.79 -22.24
CA ARG A 9 38.10 28.40 -20.84
C ARG A 9 36.69 28.22 -20.31
N VAL A 10 36.18 26.99 -20.30
CA VAL A 10 35.05 26.63 -19.43
C VAL A 10 35.60 26.56 -18.01
N VAL A 11 35.49 27.68 -17.30
CA VAL A 11 35.70 27.75 -15.86
C VAL A 11 34.40 27.31 -15.19
N GLY A 12 34.44 26.12 -14.59
CA GLY A 12 33.86 25.81 -13.29
C GLY A 12 32.39 26.13 -13.02
N ALA A 13 31.57 25.07 -13.03
CA ALA A 13 30.65 24.76 -11.93
C ALA A 13 30.33 23.25 -11.98
N GLY A 14 31.37 22.42 -11.98
CA GLY A 14 31.23 21.03 -11.60
C GLY A 14 31.06 21.00 -10.08
N ALA A 15 29.83 20.86 -9.60
CA ALA A 15 29.59 20.41 -8.24
C ALA A 15 29.95 18.90 -8.19
N LEU A 16 31.25 18.62 -8.17
CA LEU A 16 31.77 17.34 -7.75
C LEU A 16 31.46 17.24 -6.26
N ILE A 17 30.36 16.56 -5.94
CA ILE A 17 30.10 16.10 -4.59
C ILE A 17 31.14 15.01 -4.29
N ALA A 18 32.30 15.46 -3.80
CA ALA A 18 33.22 14.63 -3.06
C ALA A 18 32.63 14.43 -1.64
N LEU A 19 31.65 13.55 -1.52
CA LEU A 19 31.24 12.97 -0.23
C LEU A 19 31.89 11.59 -0.13
N GLY A 20 32.64 11.41 0.95
CA GLY A 20 33.50 10.27 1.19
C GLY A 20 32.78 8.93 1.14
N LEU A 21 33.50 7.94 0.62
CA LEU A 21 33.17 6.52 0.57
C LEU A 21 33.20 5.84 1.96
N THR A 22 32.55 6.43 2.95
CA THR A 22 32.29 5.82 4.26
C THR A 22 30.79 5.76 4.47
N GLY A 23 30.17 4.66 4.02
CA GLY A 23 28.79 4.34 4.35
C GLY A 23 27.86 4.18 3.15
N CYS A 24 28.15 3.25 2.23
CA CYS A 24 27.17 2.84 1.22
C CYS A 24 25.96 2.09 1.83
N SER A 25 26.04 1.64 3.09
CA SER A 25 24.91 1.01 3.79
C SER A 25 23.85 2.04 4.21
N ALA A 26 24.25 3.19 4.73
CA ALA A 26 23.33 4.21 5.24
C ALA A 26 22.48 4.90 4.15
N ILE A 27 22.92 4.89 2.90
CA ILE A 27 22.14 5.41 1.76
C ILE A 27 21.05 4.41 1.36
N GLY A 28 21.32 3.11 1.48
CA GLY A 28 20.32 2.06 1.22
C GLY A 28 19.21 2.06 2.27
N ASP A 29 19.57 2.26 3.54
CA ASP A 29 18.60 2.37 4.63
C ASP A 29 17.76 3.65 4.49
N ALA A 30 18.37 4.82 4.25
CA ALA A 30 17.62 6.07 4.10
C ALA A 30 16.68 6.12 2.88
N VAL A 31 17.02 5.42 1.79
CA VAL A 31 16.14 5.30 0.62
C VAL A 31 15.03 4.28 0.87
N SER A 32 15.31 3.20 1.60
CA SER A 32 14.30 2.21 2.02
C SER A 32 13.29 2.83 2.98
N ASP A 33 13.75 3.58 3.99
CA ASP A 33 12.89 4.31 4.94
C ASP A 33 11.99 5.35 4.25
N ALA A 34 12.54 6.12 3.30
CA ALA A 34 11.76 7.09 2.53
C ALA A 34 10.71 6.41 1.63
N THR A 35 11.02 5.21 1.13
CA THR A 35 10.08 4.41 0.32
C THR A 35 9.00 3.76 1.19
N GLY A 36 9.34 3.27 2.39
CA GLY A 36 8.40 2.75 3.38
C GLY A 36 7.39 3.80 3.83
N GLN A 37 7.85 5.00 4.19
CA GLN A 37 6.98 6.13 4.57
C GLN A 37 6.03 6.56 3.44
N ALA A 38 6.51 6.57 2.18
CA ALA A 38 5.66 6.89 1.03
C ALA A 38 4.61 5.80 0.77
N ALA A 39 4.98 4.52 0.91
CA ALA A 39 4.03 3.41 0.80
C ALA A 39 2.98 3.47 1.93
N CYS A 40 3.39 3.75 3.15
CA CYS A 40 2.49 3.91 4.30
C CYS A 40 1.51 5.06 4.13
N ALA A 41 1.93 6.19 3.56
CA ALA A 41 1.02 7.30 3.25
C ALA A 41 -0.09 6.92 2.26
N VAL A 42 0.15 5.93 1.39
CA VAL A 42 -0.86 5.39 0.45
C VAL A 42 -1.72 4.33 1.14
N VAL A 43 -1.13 3.49 1.97
CA VAL A 43 -1.82 2.32 2.55
C VAL A 43 -2.67 2.65 3.76
N THR A 44 -2.26 3.52 4.67
CA THR A 44 -3.06 3.89 5.85
C THR A 44 -4.49 4.36 5.52
N PRO A 45 -4.73 5.26 4.55
CA PRO A 45 -6.09 5.65 4.21
C PRO A 45 -6.88 4.50 3.56
N ILE A 46 -6.23 3.62 2.80
CA ILE A 46 -6.87 2.44 2.20
C ILE A 46 -7.24 1.44 3.28
N ALA A 47 -6.35 1.19 4.24
CA ALA A 47 -6.59 0.32 5.38
C ALA A 47 -7.79 0.78 6.22
N THR A 48 -7.85 2.09 6.50
CA THR A 48 -8.95 2.68 7.27
C THR A 48 -10.27 2.57 6.51
N ASP A 49 -10.26 2.89 5.21
CA ASP A 49 -11.47 2.94 4.40
C ASP A 49 -12.00 1.55 4.03
N VAL A 50 -11.10 0.62 3.70
CA VAL A 50 -11.45 -0.79 3.43
C VAL A 50 -11.98 -1.44 4.70
N GLY A 51 -11.33 -1.25 5.86
CA GLY A 51 -11.80 -1.79 7.13
C GLY A 51 -13.23 -1.32 7.47
N ALA A 52 -13.49 -0.01 7.32
CA ALA A 52 -14.81 0.55 7.61
C ALA A 52 -15.89 0.10 6.61
N GLN A 53 -15.56 0.02 5.31
CA GLN A 53 -16.53 -0.37 4.30
C GLN A 53 -16.80 -1.87 4.26
N VAL A 54 -15.81 -2.72 4.53
CA VAL A 54 -16.00 -4.18 4.57
C VAL A 54 -16.98 -4.56 5.66
N GLN A 55 -16.89 -3.94 6.85
CA GLN A 55 -17.87 -4.10 7.94
C GLN A 55 -19.29 -3.78 7.48
N VAL A 56 -19.46 -2.58 6.90
CA VAL A 56 -20.78 -2.11 6.45
C VAL A 56 -21.35 -2.96 5.32
N VAL A 57 -20.49 -3.54 4.48
CA VAL A 57 -20.93 -4.36 3.34
C VAL A 57 -21.19 -5.80 3.73
N ALA A 58 -20.43 -6.39 4.66
CA ALA A 58 -20.66 -7.73 5.20
C ALA A 58 -22.11 -7.87 5.73
N ASP A 59 -22.58 -6.88 6.48
CA ASP A 59 -23.97 -6.79 6.96
C ASP A 59 -25.00 -6.65 5.82
N GLN A 60 -24.61 -6.09 4.68
CA GLN A 60 -25.49 -5.87 3.53
C GLN A 60 -25.57 -7.05 2.56
N ILE A 61 -24.66 -8.03 2.65
CA ILE A 61 -24.64 -9.19 1.73
C ILE A 61 -26.00 -9.90 1.72
N GLU A 62 -26.64 -10.05 2.88
CA GLU A 62 -27.96 -10.70 2.99
C GLU A 62 -29.12 -9.79 2.54
N LEU A 63 -28.98 -8.48 2.71
CA LEU A 63 -30.06 -7.50 2.52
C LEU A 63 -30.12 -6.94 1.09
N ASP A 64 -28.95 -6.69 0.50
CA ASP A 64 -28.76 -6.20 -0.86
C ASP A 64 -27.44 -6.77 -1.43
N PRO A 65 -27.45 -8.03 -1.91
CA PRO A 65 -26.25 -8.65 -2.45
C PRO A 65 -25.72 -7.92 -3.69
N SER A 66 -26.58 -7.26 -4.48
CA SER A 66 -26.14 -6.52 -5.67
C SER A 66 -25.41 -5.22 -5.31
N GLY A 67 -25.92 -4.49 -4.32
CA GLY A 67 -25.24 -3.33 -3.74
C GLY A 67 -23.92 -3.71 -3.06
N ALA A 68 -23.90 -4.84 -2.35
CA ALA A 68 -22.70 -5.39 -1.73
C ALA A 68 -21.63 -5.72 -2.77
N ILE A 69 -21.96 -6.46 -3.84
CA ILE A 69 -21.03 -6.78 -4.94
C ILE A 69 -20.44 -5.51 -5.56
N THR A 70 -21.28 -4.51 -5.84
CA THR A 70 -20.83 -3.25 -6.45
C THR A 70 -19.81 -2.54 -5.57
N THR A 71 -20.09 -2.47 -4.26
CA THR A 71 -19.21 -1.82 -3.29
C THR A 71 -17.91 -2.59 -3.10
N LEU A 72 -17.98 -3.92 -2.95
CA LEU A 72 -16.80 -4.79 -2.82
C LEU A 72 -15.92 -4.78 -4.07
N THR A 73 -16.51 -4.72 -5.27
CA THR A 73 -15.74 -4.61 -6.52
C THR A 73 -14.96 -3.31 -6.56
N ALA A 74 -15.59 -2.18 -6.20
CA ALA A 74 -14.90 -0.88 -6.13
C ALA A 74 -13.79 -0.87 -5.06
N LEU A 75 -14.00 -1.56 -3.93
CA LEU A 75 -12.97 -1.77 -2.91
C LEU A 75 -11.81 -2.59 -3.45
N GLN A 76 -12.08 -3.70 -4.12
CA GLN A 76 -11.05 -4.56 -4.70
C GLN A 76 -10.19 -3.81 -5.71
N GLU A 77 -10.81 -3.04 -6.63
CA GLU A 77 -10.09 -2.21 -7.60
C GLU A 77 -9.14 -1.20 -6.94
N ARG A 78 -9.54 -0.64 -5.79
CA ARG A 78 -8.69 0.30 -5.03
C ARG A 78 -7.53 -0.40 -4.34
N VAL A 79 -7.76 -1.59 -3.78
CA VAL A 79 -6.71 -2.40 -3.16
C VAL A 79 -5.73 -2.86 -4.24
N ASP A 80 -6.21 -3.33 -5.39
CA ASP A 80 -5.37 -3.75 -6.52
C ASP A 80 -4.54 -2.57 -7.06
N GLY A 81 -5.14 -1.39 -7.19
CA GLY A 81 -4.39 -0.18 -7.56
C GLY A 81 -3.31 0.21 -6.55
N ALA A 82 -3.49 -0.13 -5.26
CA ALA A 82 -2.47 0.06 -4.24
C ALA A 82 -1.37 -0.99 -4.31
N VAL A 83 -1.71 -2.25 -4.61
CA VAL A 83 -0.74 -3.31 -4.89
C VAL A 83 0.19 -2.90 -6.03
N ASP A 84 -0.36 -2.35 -7.11
CA ASP A 84 0.39 -1.96 -8.32
C ASP A 84 1.42 -0.85 -8.08
N VAL A 85 1.20 0.01 -7.07
CA VAL A 85 2.09 1.14 -6.76
C VAL A 85 2.96 0.90 -5.52
N THR A 86 2.79 -0.23 -4.85
CA THR A 86 3.59 -0.66 -3.68
C THR A 86 4.49 -1.83 -4.03
N SER A 87 5.38 -2.22 -3.12
CA SER A 87 6.27 -3.37 -3.33
C SER A 87 6.58 -4.06 -2.00
N GLY A 88 7.19 -5.24 -2.07
CA GLY A 88 7.62 -5.99 -0.88
C GLY A 88 6.46 -6.54 -0.04
N ASP A 89 6.63 -6.49 1.27
CA ASP A 89 5.67 -7.05 2.23
C ASP A 89 4.32 -6.32 2.18
N ILE A 90 4.34 -5.01 1.91
CA ILE A 90 3.13 -4.19 1.75
C ILE A 90 2.27 -4.68 0.58
N ALA A 91 2.87 -4.87 -0.60
CA ALA A 91 2.16 -5.38 -1.77
C ALA A 91 1.63 -6.80 -1.54
N SER A 92 2.36 -7.63 -0.79
CA SER A 92 1.94 -9.00 -0.46
C SER A 92 0.75 -9.03 0.50
N ALA A 93 0.76 -8.16 1.51
CA ALA A 93 -0.34 -8.03 2.45
C ALA A 93 -1.59 -7.42 1.79
N LEU A 94 -1.44 -6.39 0.96
CA LEU A 94 -2.54 -5.84 0.15
C LEU A 94 -3.10 -6.88 -0.84
N GLY A 95 -2.26 -7.71 -1.47
CA GLY A 95 -2.71 -8.80 -2.33
C GLY A 95 -3.53 -9.86 -1.57
N THR A 96 -3.18 -10.11 -0.30
CA THR A 96 -3.98 -10.96 0.58
C THR A 96 -5.34 -10.32 0.86
N VAL A 97 -5.38 -9.02 1.16
CA VAL A 97 -6.64 -8.27 1.35
C VAL A 97 -7.50 -8.31 0.09
N SER A 98 -6.93 -8.07 -1.10
CA SER A 98 -7.65 -8.15 -2.38
C SER A 98 -8.29 -9.53 -2.58
N THR A 99 -7.53 -10.60 -2.31
CA THR A 99 -8.05 -11.98 -2.38
C THR A 99 -9.25 -12.17 -1.45
N ARG A 100 -9.17 -11.67 -0.22
CA ARG A 100 -10.25 -11.75 0.77
C ARG A 100 -11.48 -10.94 0.39
N VAL A 101 -11.30 -9.74 -0.19
CA VAL A 101 -12.43 -8.98 -0.75
C VAL A 101 -13.08 -9.76 -1.89
N GLY A 102 -12.30 -10.44 -2.73
CA GLY A 102 -12.80 -11.38 -3.74
C GLY A 102 -13.63 -12.53 -3.15
N ASP A 103 -13.21 -13.10 -2.02
CA ASP A 103 -13.99 -14.12 -1.31
C ASP A 103 -15.35 -13.58 -0.84
N LEU A 104 -15.43 -12.33 -0.35
CA LEU A 104 -16.70 -11.68 0.00
C LEU A 104 -17.59 -11.43 -1.22
N ILE A 105 -17.00 -11.04 -2.35
CA ILE A 105 -17.75 -10.89 -3.61
C ILE A 105 -18.38 -12.22 -3.98
N ALA A 106 -17.61 -13.31 -3.96
CA ALA A 106 -18.12 -14.64 -4.28
C ALA A 106 -19.29 -15.06 -3.36
N GLN A 107 -19.22 -14.74 -2.06
CA GLN A 107 -20.35 -14.96 -1.15
C GLN A 107 -21.57 -14.11 -1.49
N ALA A 108 -21.38 -12.84 -1.82
CA ALA A 108 -22.48 -11.97 -2.23
C ALA A 108 -23.12 -12.41 -3.56
N GLU A 109 -22.33 -12.93 -4.50
CA GLU A 109 -22.84 -13.54 -5.73
C GLU A 109 -23.62 -14.83 -5.46
N GLN A 110 -23.12 -15.68 -4.57
CA GLN A 110 -23.84 -16.88 -4.17
C GLN A 110 -25.22 -16.55 -3.59
N VAL A 111 -25.31 -15.50 -2.77
CA VAL A 111 -26.57 -15.04 -2.16
C VAL A 111 -27.50 -14.43 -3.21
N ARG A 112 -26.96 -13.59 -4.12
CA ARG A 112 -27.69 -13.05 -5.27
C ARG A 112 -28.35 -14.16 -6.10
N ASP A 113 -27.63 -15.27 -6.29
CA ASP A 113 -28.07 -16.40 -7.11
C ASP A 113 -29.02 -17.36 -6.36
N GLY A 114 -29.46 -16.99 -5.14
CA GLY A 114 -30.43 -17.73 -4.33
C GLY A 114 -29.82 -18.67 -3.29
N GLY A 115 -28.51 -18.58 -3.07
CA GLY A 115 -27.82 -19.24 -1.97
C GLY A 115 -28.08 -18.60 -0.62
N VAL A 116 -27.59 -19.26 0.44
CA VAL A 116 -27.62 -18.74 1.81
C VAL A 116 -26.28 -18.13 2.17
N VAL A 117 -26.29 -17.09 2.99
CA VAL A 117 -25.09 -16.49 3.58
C VAL A 117 -24.49 -17.49 4.58
N ASP A 118 -23.18 -17.74 4.48
CA ASP A 118 -22.44 -18.37 5.57
C ASP A 118 -21.80 -17.27 6.44
N GLN A 119 -22.56 -16.82 7.44
CA GLN A 119 -22.16 -15.73 8.33
C GLN A 119 -20.80 -15.99 9.01
N ALA A 120 -20.49 -17.24 9.39
CA ALA A 120 -19.20 -17.56 9.99
C ALA A 120 -18.04 -17.38 8.99
N THR A 121 -18.29 -17.64 7.72
CA THR A 121 -17.31 -17.39 6.65
C THR A 121 -17.19 -15.90 6.36
N VAL A 122 -18.29 -15.14 6.29
CA VAL A 122 -18.27 -13.67 6.14
C VAL A 122 -17.47 -13.02 7.28
N ASP A 123 -17.79 -13.32 8.53
CA ASP A 123 -17.11 -12.80 9.73
C ASP A 123 -15.61 -13.14 9.74
N GLY A 124 -15.28 -14.37 9.34
CA GLY A 124 -13.88 -14.81 9.26
C GLY A 124 -13.08 -14.07 8.19
N ILE A 125 -13.71 -13.76 7.05
CA ILE A 125 -13.09 -12.98 5.99
C ILE A 125 -12.93 -11.52 6.42
N GLU A 126 -13.98 -10.92 7.01
CA GLU A 126 -13.90 -9.56 7.55
C GLU A 126 -12.75 -9.44 8.55
N THR A 127 -12.71 -10.34 9.54
CA THR A 127 -11.65 -10.36 10.56
C THR A 127 -10.28 -10.46 9.92
N SER A 128 -10.10 -11.34 8.93
CA SER A 128 -8.83 -11.48 8.21
C SER A 128 -8.43 -10.21 7.45
N ILE A 129 -9.39 -9.46 6.89
CA ILE A 129 -9.13 -8.19 6.21
C ILE A 129 -8.72 -7.14 7.24
N VAL A 130 -9.50 -6.98 8.31
CA VAL A 130 -9.25 -5.98 9.36
C VAL A 130 -7.91 -6.24 10.06
N ASP A 131 -7.61 -7.48 10.42
CA ASP A 131 -6.34 -7.85 11.06
C ASP A 131 -5.15 -7.60 10.13
N GLY A 132 -5.27 -7.96 8.85
CA GLY A 132 -4.22 -7.72 7.85
C GLY A 132 -3.93 -6.23 7.66
N LEU A 133 -4.99 -5.41 7.57
CA LEU A 133 -4.90 -3.96 7.44
C LEU A 133 -4.39 -3.27 8.72
N THR A 134 -4.77 -3.78 9.89
CA THR A 134 -4.28 -3.28 11.19
C THR A 134 -2.81 -3.61 11.38
N SER A 135 -2.37 -4.82 11.01
CA SER A 135 -0.95 -5.18 11.01
C SER A 135 -0.16 -4.25 10.09
N LEU A 136 -0.63 -4.06 8.85
CA LEU A 136 -0.04 -3.12 7.89
C LEU A 136 0.08 -1.70 8.44
N ALA A 137 -0.98 -1.20 9.09
CA ALA A 137 -0.96 0.12 9.71
C ALA A 137 0.02 0.20 10.88
N GLY A 138 0.07 -0.82 11.74
CA GLY A 138 0.99 -0.90 12.87
C GLY A 138 2.46 -1.00 12.43
N ASP A 139 2.74 -1.74 11.35
CA ASP A 139 4.07 -1.82 10.74
C ASP A 139 4.49 -0.43 10.22
N CYS A 140 3.56 0.29 9.60
CA CYS A 140 3.77 1.67 9.15
C CYS A 140 4.01 2.69 10.28
N GLU A 141 3.41 2.49 11.46
CA GLU A 141 3.64 3.32 12.65
C GLU A 141 4.99 3.00 13.30
N ALA A 142 5.38 1.72 13.32
CA ALA A 142 6.65 1.27 13.90
C ALA A 142 7.88 1.75 13.12
N GLU A 143 7.78 1.86 11.78
CA GLU A 143 8.86 2.40 10.93
C GLU A 143 9.06 3.92 11.11
N GLY A 144 8.04 4.66 11.56
CA GLY A 144 8.15 6.08 11.91
C GLY A 144 8.87 6.36 13.23
N GLU A 145 9.06 5.33 14.07
CA GLU A 145 9.52 5.45 15.45
C GLU A 145 10.88 4.75 15.66
N GLN A 146 11.86 4.94 14.78
CA GLN A 146 13.23 4.54 15.10
C GLN A 146 13.92 5.58 16.02
N PRO A 147 14.44 5.16 17.20
CA PRO A 147 15.07 6.05 18.16
C PRO A 147 16.33 6.66 17.57
N SER A 148 16.37 7.99 17.58
CA SER A 148 17.60 8.76 17.37
C SER A 148 18.68 8.23 18.32
N ALA A 149 19.71 7.60 17.76
CA ALA A 149 20.85 7.13 18.52
C ALA A 149 21.50 8.30 19.29
N THR A 150 21.38 8.21 20.62
CA THR A 150 22.33 8.50 21.72
C THR A 150 23.57 9.36 21.43
N PRO A 151 23.94 10.24 22.38
CA PRO A 151 25.30 10.29 22.91
C PRO A 151 25.42 9.64 24.30
#